data_AF-A0A7V9TUK2-F1
#
_entry.id   AF-A0A7V9TUK2-F1
#
_cell.length_a   1.000
_cell.length_b   1.000
_cell.length_c   1.000
_cell.angle_alpha   90.00
_cell.angle_beta   90.00
_cell.angle_gamma   90.00
#
_symmetry.space_group_name_H-M   'P 1'
#
loop_
_entity.id
_entity.type
_entity.pdbx_description
1 polymer ?
#
loop_
_entity_poly.entity_id
_entity_poly.type
_entity_poly.pdbx_seq_one_letter_code
_entity_poly.pdbx_strand_id
1 'polypeptide(L)'
;EWEAPYGFVPMVVVKHSGIGAWGESEIEGNESKIRECDDLASLLHDYIRKAVNAPMLLAGVQSPKDGSTPTARNANTSDTRVSAAYDNLPNLREEVPLFYGPAGAQAIPMIASLDIAGSGARLDKMIEEFESDNPELKIDKLRVSGGLTGRALELAREPAEKKGGRLRGNYDNGLVRAQQMAIAIGGWRGYDGYQGFGLDSYAAGALDHTIGERDIFSTSQMDVLEQKAAFWKIVLDAGGAPVGSAAVLRDLGWDDAKILEQIGDTAAVPDAATAPAPAPDAAGMLDEVKAAMSEFRSAMGAGA
;
A
#
# COMPACT_ATOMS: atom_id res chain seq x y z
N GLU A 1 -7.74 16.37 -43.21
CA GLU A 1 -7.13 17.70 -43.02
C GLU A 1 -7.88 18.38 -41.88
N TRP A 2 -7.19 18.98 -40.92
CA TRP A 2 -7.85 19.60 -39.76
C TRP A 2 -8.39 20.97 -40.17
N GLU A 3 -9.58 21.35 -39.70
CA GLU A 3 -10.22 22.63 -40.06
C GLU A 3 -9.45 23.87 -39.59
N ALA A 4 -8.58 23.72 -38.59
CA ALA A 4 -7.78 24.81 -38.04
C ALA A 4 -6.27 24.55 -38.24
N PRO A 5 -5.53 25.50 -38.84
CA PRO A 5 -4.12 25.33 -39.18
C PRO A 5 -3.22 25.63 -37.97
N TYR A 6 -3.23 24.77 -36.94
CA TYR A 6 -2.40 24.97 -35.74
C TYR A 6 -0.92 24.60 -35.93
N GLY A 7 -0.55 23.92 -37.03
CA GLY A 7 0.83 23.48 -37.26
C GLY A 7 1.27 22.29 -36.39
N PHE A 8 0.44 21.84 -35.45
CA PHE A 8 0.62 20.63 -34.64
C PHE A 8 -0.74 19.94 -34.41
N VAL A 9 -0.70 18.68 -33.97
CA VAL A 9 -1.92 17.92 -33.61
C VAL A 9 -2.33 18.32 -32.18
N PRO A 10 -3.54 18.88 -31.96
CA PRO A 10 -4.01 19.29 -30.63
C PRO A 10 -4.50 18.08 -29.81
N MET A 11 -3.67 17.04 -29.74
CA MET A 11 -3.93 15.81 -29.00
C MET A 11 -2.63 15.35 -28.38
N VAL A 12 -2.65 15.15 -27.06
CA VAL A 12 -1.52 14.58 -26.33
C VAL A 12 -1.92 13.20 -25.85
N VAL A 13 -1.29 12.17 -26.43
CA VAL A 13 -1.43 10.80 -25.94
C VAL A 13 -0.45 10.61 -24.79
N VAL A 14 -1.00 10.35 -23.60
CA VAL A 14 -0.21 10.03 -22.42
C VAL A 14 -0.14 8.51 -22.28
N LYS A 15 1.08 8.00 -22.18
CA LYS A 15 1.32 6.57 -21.95
C LYS A 15 1.33 6.30 -20.46
N HIS A 16 0.53 5.32 -20.03
CA HIS A 16 0.50 4.89 -18.64
C HIS A 16 1.83 4.19 -18.28
N SER A 17 2.14 3.07 -18.95
CA SER A 17 3.49 2.50 -18.99
C SER A 17 4.22 2.91 -20.28
N GLY A 18 5.54 3.05 -20.24
CA GLY A 18 6.36 3.44 -21.40
C GLY A 18 6.52 2.36 -22.47
N ILE A 19 5.72 1.29 -22.45
CA ILE A 19 5.85 0.12 -23.31
C ILE A 19 4.99 0.30 -24.56
N GLY A 20 5.56 0.02 -25.73
CA GLY A 20 4.87 0.09 -27.01
C GLY A 20 4.51 1.51 -27.49
N ALA A 21 3.70 1.57 -28.56
CA ALA A 21 3.33 2.82 -29.22
C ALA A 21 2.28 3.63 -28.44
N TRP A 22 1.34 2.95 -27.77
CA TRP A 22 0.18 3.56 -27.09
C TRP A 22 0.26 3.52 -25.56
N GLY A 23 1.27 2.84 -25.01
CA GLY A 23 1.32 2.51 -23.59
C GLY A 23 0.49 1.27 -23.27
N GLU A 24 0.85 0.56 -22.21
CA GLU A 24 0.04 -0.54 -21.67
C GLU A 24 -0.68 -0.09 -20.41
N SER A 25 -1.81 -0.74 -20.13
CA SER A 25 -2.53 -0.56 -18.88
C SER A 25 -1.80 -1.25 -17.72
N GLU A 26 -2.07 -0.82 -16.47
CA GLU A 26 -1.54 -1.49 -15.27
C GLU A 26 -1.95 -2.97 -15.18
N ILE A 27 -3.10 -3.32 -15.77
CA ILE A 27 -3.67 -4.66 -15.74
C ILE A 27 -2.92 -5.61 -16.67
N GLU A 28 -2.35 -5.10 -17.76
CA GLU A 28 -1.75 -5.91 -18.82
C GLU A 28 -0.62 -6.82 -18.30
N GLY A 29 0.25 -6.30 -17.43
CA GLY A 29 1.35 -7.06 -16.85
C GLY A 29 0.90 -8.20 -15.93
N ASN A 30 -0.34 -8.14 -15.43
CA ASN A 30 -0.92 -9.13 -14.54
C ASN A 30 -2.06 -9.93 -15.17
N GLU A 31 -2.40 -9.67 -16.45
CA GLU A 31 -3.58 -10.24 -17.09
C GLU A 31 -3.52 -11.77 -17.13
N SER A 32 -2.35 -12.33 -17.44
CA SER A 32 -2.13 -13.78 -17.46
C SER A 32 -2.43 -14.42 -16.10
N LYS A 33 -1.99 -13.79 -15.01
CA LYS A 33 -2.22 -14.27 -13.63
C LYS A 33 -3.69 -14.18 -13.25
N ILE A 34 -4.36 -13.08 -13.61
CA ILE A 34 -5.79 -12.88 -13.34
C ILE A 34 -6.61 -13.96 -14.05
N ARG A 35 -6.31 -14.21 -15.34
CA ARG A 35 -7.01 -15.24 -16.13
C ARG A 35 -6.78 -16.64 -15.57
N GLU A 36 -5.55 -16.97 -15.18
CA GLU A 36 -5.25 -18.28 -14.57
C GLU A 36 -5.94 -18.45 -13.21
N CYS A 37 -5.98 -17.40 -12.39
CA CYS A 37 -6.70 -17.42 -11.11
C CYS A 37 -8.21 -17.63 -11.30
N ASP A 38 -8.82 -16.93 -12.27
CA ASP A 38 -10.25 -17.05 -12.57
C ASP A 38 -10.61 -18.42 -13.15
N ASP A 39 -9.76 -18.98 -14.02
CA ASP A 39 -9.95 -20.32 -14.59
C ASP A 39 -9.85 -21.40 -13.50
N LEU A 40 -8.82 -21.35 -12.65
CA LEU A 40 -8.67 -22.29 -11.54
C LEU A 40 -9.82 -22.18 -10.53
N ALA A 41 -10.24 -20.96 -10.19
CA ALA A 41 -11.37 -20.74 -9.30
C ALA A 41 -12.66 -21.31 -9.91
N SER A 42 -12.91 -21.06 -11.20
CA SER A 42 -14.06 -21.57 -11.93
C SER A 42 -14.11 -23.10 -11.95
N LEU A 43 -12.98 -23.75 -12.28
CA LEU A 43 -12.86 -25.20 -12.28
C LEU A 43 -13.07 -25.79 -10.88
N LEU A 44 -12.55 -25.14 -9.84
CA LEU A 44 -12.73 -25.57 -8.46
C LEU A 44 -14.20 -25.48 -8.04
N HIS A 45 -14.87 -24.36 -8.34
CA HIS A 45 -16.29 -24.17 -8.04
C HIS A 45 -17.18 -25.18 -8.77
N ASP A 46 -16.90 -25.43 -10.06
CA ASP A 46 -17.61 -26.42 -10.84
C ASP A 46 -17.39 -27.84 -10.31
N TYR A 47 -16.16 -28.15 -9.89
CA TYR A 47 -15.85 -29.44 -9.29
C TYR A 47 -16.56 -29.61 -7.95
N ILE A 48 -16.60 -28.60 -7.08
CA ILE A 48 -17.36 -28.64 -5.83
C ILE A 48 -18.84 -28.93 -6.12
N ARG A 49 -19.43 -28.25 -7.11
CA ARG A 49 -20.82 -28.50 -7.51
C ARG A 49 -21.03 -29.95 -7.98
N LYS A 50 -20.10 -30.50 -8.77
CA LYS A 50 -20.15 -31.90 -9.22
C LYS A 50 -19.98 -32.87 -8.04
N ALA A 51 -19.04 -32.58 -7.13
CA ALA A 51 -18.75 -33.39 -5.94
C ALA A 51 -19.94 -33.49 -4.99
N VAL A 52 -20.68 -32.39 -4.79
CA VAL A 52 -21.90 -32.38 -3.97
C VAL A 52 -23.01 -33.23 -4.61
N ASN A 53 -23.15 -33.20 -5.93
CA ASN A 53 -24.15 -33.97 -6.68
C ASN A 53 -23.51 -35.13 -7.46
N ALA A 54 -22.64 -35.90 -6.79
CA ALA A 54 -21.88 -36.97 -7.44
C ALA A 54 -22.82 -38.11 -7.88
N PRO A 55 -22.89 -38.45 -9.18
CA PRO A 55 -23.65 -39.61 -9.61
C PRO A 55 -23.10 -40.88 -8.96
N MET A 56 -23.98 -41.67 -8.37
CA MET A 56 -23.62 -42.90 -7.69
C MET A 56 -23.86 -44.10 -8.61
N LEU A 57 -22.88 -44.99 -8.74
CA LEU A 57 -23.11 -46.31 -9.30
C LEU A 57 -23.58 -47.23 -8.17
N LEU A 58 -24.80 -47.76 -8.23
CA LEU A 58 -25.29 -48.82 -7.36
C LEU A 58 -25.09 -50.17 -8.03
N ALA A 59 -24.33 -51.03 -7.36
CA ALA A 59 -24.04 -52.36 -7.86
C ALA A 59 -25.01 -53.42 -7.32
N GLY A 60 -25.40 -54.36 -8.18
CA GLY A 60 -26.27 -55.48 -7.79
C GLY A 60 -27.75 -55.14 -7.62
N VAL A 61 -28.16 -53.93 -8.00
CA VAL A 61 -29.57 -53.52 -8.02
C VAL A 61 -30.06 -53.54 -9.48
N GLN A 62 -31.12 -54.30 -9.76
CA GLN A 62 -31.74 -54.26 -11.09
C GLN A 62 -32.43 -52.91 -11.29
N SER A 63 -32.24 -52.30 -12.47
CA SER A 63 -32.96 -51.08 -12.82
C SER A 63 -34.47 -51.31 -12.69
N PRO A 64 -35.24 -50.36 -12.15
CA PRO A 64 -36.69 -50.44 -12.13
C PRO A 64 -37.21 -50.64 -13.56
N LYS A 65 -38.16 -51.57 -13.75
CA LYS A 65 -38.70 -51.94 -15.08
C LYS A 65 -39.40 -50.80 -15.82
N ASP A 66 -39.69 -49.69 -15.14
CA ASP A 66 -40.41 -48.53 -15.69
C ASP A 66 -39.49 -47.38 -16.15
N GLY A 67 -38.16 -47.55 -16.13
CA GLY A 67 -37.22 -46.54 -16.64
C GLY A 67 -37.15 -45.25 -15.81
N SER A 68 -37.83 -45.17 -14.67
CA SER A 68 -37.69 -44.09 -13.72
C SER A 68 -36.38 -44.24 -12.94
N THR A 69 -35.55 -43.20 -12.95
CA THR A 69 -34.41 -43.06 -12.04
C THR A 69 -34.94 -43.00 -10.60
N PRO A 70 -34.62 -43.96 -9.73
CA PRO A 70 -35.03 -43.91 -8.33
C PRO A 70 -34.36 -42.75 -7.64
N THR A 71 -35.16 -41.89 -7.01
CA THR A 71 -34.68 -40.79 -6.18
C THR A 71 -34.40 -41.32 -4.78
N ALA A 72 -33.19 -41.13 -4.24
CA ALA A 72 -32.88 -41.50 -2.86
C ALA A 72 -33.56 -40.52 -1.89
N ARG A 73 -34.81 -40.79 -1.49
CA ARG A 73 -35.51 -40.03 -0.45
C ARG A 73 -35.05 -40.54 0.93
N ASN A 74 -34.65 -39.64 1.82
CA ASN A 74 -34.28 -39.98 3.20
C ASN A 74 -35.39 -40.83 3.86
N ALA A 75 -35.04 -42.05 4.27
CA ALA A 75 -35.97 -43.01 4.89
C ALA A 75 -36.35 -42.67 6.35
N ASN A 76 -35.82 -41.57 6.92
CA ASN A 76 -36.02 -41.21 8.32
C ASN A 76 -37.22 -40.30 8.60
N THR A 77 -38.05 -39.97 7.62
CA THR A 77 -39.27 -39.20 7.86
C THR A 77 -40.48 -40.14 7.80
N SER A 78 -40.70 -40.87 8.89
CA SER A 78 -41.94 -41.60 9.16
C SER A 78 -43.09 -40.65 9.50
N ASP A 79 -43.26 -39.56 8.75
CA ASP A 79 -44.31 -38.58 8.98
C ASP A 79 -45.15 -38.44 7.72
N THR A 80 -46.34 -39.02 7.78
CA THR A 80 -47.30 -39.13 6.67
C THR A 80 -48.05 -37.81 6.46
N ARG A 81 -47.35 -36.67 6.58
CA ARG A 81 -47.93 -35.32 6.51
C ARG A 81 -46.94 -34.27 5.99
N VAL A 82 -46.38 -34.47 4.81
CA VAL A 82 -45.98 -33.31 3.99
C VAL A 82 -47.17 -32.99 3.09
N SER A 83 -47.85 -31.90 3.42
CA SER A 83 -49.00 -31.40 2.67
C SER A 83 -48.64 -31.21 1.20
N ALA A 84 -49.61 -31.48 0.32
CA ALA A 84 -49.56 -31.23 -1.12
C ALA A 84 -49.34 -29.74 -1.53
N ALA A 85 -48.92 -28.89 -0.59
CA ALA A 85 -48.63 -27.47 -0.79
C ALA A 85 -47.14 -27.19 -1.08
N TYR A 86 -46.26 -28.19 -1.00
CA TYR A 86 -44.82 -28.05 -1.28
C TYR A 86 -44.34 -28.77 -2.57
N ASP A 87 -45.25 -29.35 -3.35
CA ASP A 87 -44.91 -30.04 -4.62
C ASP A 87 -44.38 -29.12 -5.73
N ASN A 88 -44.39 -27.79 -5.53
CA ASN A 88 -43.90 -26.80 -6.49
C ASN A 88 -42.56 -26.18 -6.11
N LEU A 89 -41.90 -26.64 -5.05
CA LEU A 89 -40.49 -26.32 -4.82
C LEU A 89 -39.65 -27.25 -5.72
N PRO A 90 -38.62 -26.75 -6.41
CA PRO A 90 -37.86 -27.59 -7.32
C PRO A 90 -37.07 -28.65 -6.54
N ASN A 91 -37.67 -29.83 -6.39
CA ASN A 91 -37.11 -31.05 -5.79
C ASN A 91 -35.83 -31.54 -6.51
N LEU A 92 -35.45 -30.92 -7.62
CA LEU A 92 -34.21 -31.12 -8.38
C LEU A 92 -32.92 -30.91 -7.58
N ARG A 93 -32.98 -30.29 -6.39
CA ARG A 93 -31.80 -30.11 -5.51
C ARG A 93 -31.52 -31.32 -4.61
N GLU A 94 -32.46 -32.26 -4.49
CA GLU A 94 -32.35 -33.42 -3.58
C GLU A 94 -32.18 -34.75 -4.32
N GLU A 95 -32.17 -34.73 -5.65
CA GLU A 95 -32.08 -35.92 -6.48
C GLU A 95 -30.63 -36.12 -6.95
N VAL A 96 -29.95 -37.11 -6.38
CA VAL A 96 -28.64 -37.56 -6.88
C VAL A 96 -28.88 -38.61 -7.97
N PRO A 97 -28.34 -38.45 -9.19
CA PRO A 97 -28.51 -39.43 -10.26
C PRO A 97 -27.83 -40.76 -9.91
N LEU A 98 -28.56 -41.87 -10.01
CA LEU A 98 -28.04 -43.22 -9.74
C LEU A 98 -27.96 -44.04 -11.03
N PHE A 99 -26.82 -44.70 -11.23
CA PHE A 99 -26.58 -45.66 -12.31
C PHE A 99 -26.52 -47.07 -11.74
N TYR A 100 -26.94 -48.07 -12.52
CA TYR A 100 -27.03 -49.46 -12.06
C TYR A 100 -25.96 -50.34 -12.71
N GLY A 101 -25.27 -51.14 -11.89
CA GLY A 101 -24.24 -52.08 -12.31
C GLY A 101 -24.58 -53.55 -11.99
N PRO A 102 -23.94 -54.52 -12.68
CA PRO A 102 -24.17 -55.96 -12.47
C PRO A 102 -23.84 -56.41 -11.04
N ALA A 103 -24.40 -57.55 -10.63
CA ALA A 103 -24.19 -58.13 -9.31
C ALA A 103 -22.71 -58.44 -9.05
N GLY A 104 -22.14 -57.82 -8.01
CA GLY A 104 -20.73 -57.95 -7.61
C GLY A 104 -19.87 -56.71 -7.80
N ALA A 105 -20.37 -55.64 -8.43
CA ALA A 105 -19.66 -54.35 -8.45
C ALA A 105 -19.70 -53.67 -7.06
N GLN A 106 -18.82 -52.70 -6.82
CA GLN A 106 -18.86 -51.87 -5.61
C GLN A 106 -19.55 -50.54 -5.94
N ALA A 107 -20.23 -49.96 -4.95
CA ALA A 107 -20.81 -48.63 -5.11
C ALA A 107 -19.68 -47.59 -5.09
N ILE A 108 -19.39 -46.98 -6.23
CA ILE A 108 -18.31 -46.02 -6.38
C ILE A 108 -18.93 -44.70 -6.84
N PRO A 109 -18.69 -43.57 -6.13
CA PRO A 109 -19.05 -42.26 -6.65
C PRO A 109 -18.25 -42.01 -7.93
N MET A 110 -18.90 -41.65 -9.03
CA MET A 110 -18.23 -41.46 -10.33
C MET A 110 -17.55 -40.09 -10.43
N ILE A 111 -16.75 -39.74 -9.42
CA ILE A 111 -15.96 -38.52 -9.38
C ILE A 111 -14.51 -38.88 -9.08
N ALA A 112 -13.60 -38.32 -9.88
CA ALA A 112 -12.17 -38.42 -9.64
C ALA A 112 -11.82 -37.63 -8.38
N SER A 113 -11.00 -38.17 -7.48
CA SER A 113 -10.57 -37.47 -6.28
C SER A 113 -9.66 -36.28 -6.63
N LEU A 114 -10.21 -35.06 -6.65
CA LEU A 114 -9.44 -33.83 -6.74
C LEU A 114 -9.03 -33.36 -5.33
N ASP A 115 -7.78 -32.93 -5.18
CA ASP A 115 -7.31 -32.26 -3.97
C ASP A 115 -7.78 -30.80 -3.94
N ILE A 116 -8.93 -30.58 -3.32
CA ILE A 116 -9.54 -29.25 -3.13
C ILE A 116 -8.63 -28.37 -2.25
N ALA A 117 -7.96 -28.96 -1.25
CA ALA A 117 -7.12 -28.21 -0.32
C ALA A 117 -5.84 -27.73 -1.00
N GLY A 118 -5.19 -28.58 -1.80
CA GLY A 118 -4.03 -28.20 -2.61
C GLY A 118 -4.36 -27.15 -3.67
N SER A 119 -5.55 -27.27 -4.29
CA SER A 119 -6.02 -26.29 -5.29
C SER A 119 -6.32 -24.92 -4.67
N GLY A 120 -6.97 -24.90 -3.50
CA GLY A 120 -7.20 -23.68 -2.72
C GLY A 120 -5.89 -23.01 -2.30
N ALA A 121 -4.93 -23.79 -1.78
CA ALA A 121 -3.62 -23.27 -1.40
C ALA A 121 -2.82 -22.70 -2.58
N ARG A 122 -3.04 -23.20 -3.81
CA ARG A 122 -2.44 -22.63 -5.01
C ARG A 122 -3.09 -21.29 -5.38
N LEU A 123 -4.42 -21.19 -5.30
CA LEU A 123 -5.15 -19.92 -5.51
C LEU A 123 -4.68 -18.85 -4.53
N ASP A 124 -4.56 -19.19 -3.24
CA ASP A 124 -4.08 -18.25 -2.22
C ASP A 124 -2.66 -17.72 -2.55
N LYS A 125 -1.74 -18.60 -2.97
CA LYS A 125 -0.40 -18.19 -3.41
C LYS A 125 -0.43 -17.27 -4.63
N MET A 126 -1.31 -17.52 -5.59
CA MET A 126 -1.44 -16.64 -6.77
C MET A 126 -2.00 -15.27 -6.39
N ILE A 127 -2.92 -15.20 -5.44
CA ILE A 127 -3.43 -13.94 -4.88
C ILE A 127 -2.31 -13.19 -4.15
N GLU A 128 -1.50 -13.90 -3.34
CA GLU A 128 -0.33 -13.30 -2.65
C GLU A 128 0.71 -12.76 -3.64
N GLU A 129 0.99 -13.50 -4.72
CA GLU A 129 1.86 -13.05 -5.81
C GLU A 129 1.28 -11.78 -6.48
N PHE A 130 -0.02 -11.76 -6.79
CA PHE A 130 -0.70 -10.61 -7.38
C PHE A 130 -0.64 -9.36 -6.49
N GLU A 131 -0.75 -9.54 -5.18
CA GLU A 131 -0.60 -8.46 -4.20
C GLU A 131 0.85 -8.00 -4.08
N SER A 132 1.82 -8.88 -4.32
CA SER A 132 3.22 -8.51 -4.34
C SER A 132 3.58 -7.64 -5.53
N ASP A 133 2.97 -7.89 -6.68
CA ASP A 133 3.18 -7.08 -7.89
C ASP A 133 2.43 -5.74 -7.83
N ASN A 134 1.34 -5.68 -7.05
CA ASN A 134 0.50 -4.50 -6.87
C ASN A 134 0.55 -3.99 -5.42
N PRO A 135 1.63 -3.29 -5.02
CA PRO A 135 1.83 -2.82 -3.64
C PRO A 135 0.71 -1.88 -3.15
N GLU A 136 -0.02 -1.23 -4.05
CA GLU A 136 -1.21 -0.44 -3.76
C GLU A 136 -2.32 -1.27 -3.07
N LEU A 137 -2.46 -2.56 -3.41
CA LEU A 137 -3.45 -3.46 -2.79
C LEU A 137 -3.01 -3.87 -1.38
N LYS A 138 -1.69 -4.04 -1.17
CA LYS A 138 -1.14 -4.35 0.16
C LYS A 138 -1.42 -3.26 1.16
N ILE A 139 -1.36 -1.99 0.77
CA ILE A 139 -1.64 -0.87 1.68
C ILE A 139 -3.08 -0.91 2.18
N ASP A 140 -4.04 -1.23 1.32
CA ASP A 140 -5.44 -1.30 1.73
C ASP A 140 -5.67 -2.42 2.76
N LYS A 141 -5.08 -3.60 2.52
CA LYS A 141 -5.07 -4.69 3.50
C LYS A 141 -4.44 -4.29 4.84
N LEU A 142 -3.31 -3.60 4.80
CA LEU A 142 -2.59 -3.13 5.99
C LEU A 142 -3.37 -2.06 6.76
N ARG A 143 -4.16 -1.24 6.06
CA ARG A 143 -5.07 -0.27 6.68
C ARG A 143 -6.23 -0.97 7.40
N VAL A 144 -6.77 -2.03 6.81
CA VAL A 144 -7.88 -2.81 7.39
C VAL A 144 -7.43 -3.59 8.63
N SER A 145 -6.17 -4.03 8.70
CA SER A 145 -5.66 -4.84 9.83
C SER A 145 -5.34 -4.04 11.11
N GLY A 146 -5.40 -2.71 11.07
CA GLY A 146 -5.52 -1.82 12.25
C GLY A 146 -4.40 -1.84 13.30
N GLY A 147 -3.32 -2.62 13.10
CA GLY A 147 -2.30 -2.88 14.12
C GLY A 147 -0.89 -2.39 13.80
N LEU A 148 -0.67 -1.67 12.69
CA LEU A 148 0.67 -1.21 12.31
C LEU A 148 1.02 0.14 12.94
N THR A 149 2.26 0.25 13.41
CA THR A 149 2.87 1.52 13.82
C THR A 149 3.03 2.44 12.60
N GLY A 150 2.99 3.76 12.79
CA GLY A 150 3.08 4.75 11.69
C GLY A 150 4.30 4.53 10.79
N ARG A 151 5.46 4.22 11.39
CA ARG A 151 6.69 3.90 10.67
C ARG A 151 6.64 2.59 9.86
N ALA A 152 5.96 1.57 10.38
CA ALA A 152 5.78 0.32 9.63
C ALA A 152 4.83 0.51 8.44
N LEU A 153 3.84 1.40 8.60
CA LEU A 153 2.95 1.80 7.53
C LEU A 153 3.65 2.65 6.46
N GLU A 154 4.57 3.54 6.85
CA GLU A 154 5.41 4.32 5.94
C GLU A 154 6.31 3.43 5.08
N LEU A 155 7.03 2.48 5.71
CA LEU A 155 7.87 1.52 4.99
C LEU A 155 7.05 0.64 4.04
N ALA A 156 5.84 0.26 4.43
CA ALA A 156 4.95 -0.51 3.57
C ALA A 156 4.34 0.31 2.42
N ARG A 157 4.27 1.65 2.55
CA ARG A 157 3.77 2.56 1.51
C ARG A 157 4.81 2.90 0.46
N GLU A 158 6.09 2.92 0.83
CA GLU A 158 7.20 3.31 -0.04
C GLU A 158 7.16 2.67 -1.45
N PRO A 159 6.87 1.36 -1.63
CA PRO A 159 6.81 0.77 -2.97
C PRO A 159 5.65 1.32 -3.81
N ALA A 160 4.49 1.59 -3.20
CA ALA A 160 3.35 2.15 -3.92
C ALA A 160 3.57 3.64 -4.24
N GLU A 161 4.20 4.39 -3.34
CA GLU A 161 4.59 5.79 -3.60
C GLU A 161 5.57 5.89 -4.76
N LYS A 162 6.60 5.02 -4.80
CA LYS A 162 7.54 4.95 -5.93
C LYS A 162 6.83 4.62 -7.24
N LYS A 163 5.90 3.66 -7.23
CA LYS A 163 5.11 3.30 -8.41
C LYS A 163 4.24 4.47 -8.88
N GLY A 164 3.52 5.10 -7.97
CA GLY A 164 2.66 6.26 -8.26
C GLY A 164 3.45 7.48 -8.73
N GLY A 165 4.63 7.75 -8.15
CA GLY A 165 5.50 8.86 -8.53
C GLY A 165 6.03 8.69 -9.96
N ARG A 166 6.45 7.47 -10.31
CA ARG A 166 6.84 7.13 -11.69
C ARG A 166 5.71 7.37 -12.68
N LEU A 167 4.49 6.94 -12.37
CA LEU A 167 3.33 7.13 -13.24
C LEU A 167 2.95 8.62 -13.36
N ARG A 168 2.97 9.36 -12.24
CA ARG A 168 2.69 10.80 -12.22
C ARG A 168 3.61 11.57 -13.14
N GLY A 169 4.90 11.24 -13.19
CA GLY A 169 5.84 11.88 -14.12
C GLY A 169 5.39 11.81 -15.59
N ASN A 170 4.81 10.67 -16.02
CA ASN A 170 4.29 10.52 -17.37
C ASN A 170 3.04 11.38 -17.60
N TYR A 171 2.10 11.38 -16.65
CA TYR A 171 0.88 12.18 -16.73
C TYR A 171 1.14 13.67 -16.67
N ASP A 172 2.03 14.10 -15.80
CA ASP A 172 2.39 15.51 -15.63
C ASP A 172 3.13 16.03 -16.86
N ASN A 173 4.00 15.24 -17.48
CA ASN A 173 4.60 15.59 -18.76
C ASN A 173 3.55 15.79 -19.87
N GLY A 174 2.55 14.89 -19.91
CA GLY A 174 1.43 14.99 -20.84
C GLY A 174 0.58 16.24 -20.61
N LEU A 175 0.30 16.55 -19.34
CA LEU A 175 -0.49 17.71 -18.95
C LEU A 175 0.23 19.02 -19.31
N VAL A 176 1.53 19.11 -19.02
CA VAL A 176 2.37 20.26 -19.41
C VAL A 176 2.34 20.47 -20.92
N ARG A 177 2.51 19.41 -21.72
CA ARG A 177 2.43 19.51 -23.18
C ARG A 177 1.05 19.99 -23.66
N ALA A 178 -0.02 19.48 -23.06
CA ALA A 178 -1.38 19.92 -23.38
C ALA A 178 -1.59 21.39 -23.02
N GLN A 179 -1.06 21.85 -21.88
CA GLN A 179 -1.10 23.25 -21.44
C GLN A 179 -0.29 24.14 -22.38
N GLN A 180 0.89 23.71 -22.82
CA GLN A 180 1.71 24.43 -23.80
C GLN A 180 0.98 24.61 -25.14
N MET A 181 0.33 23.55 -25.64
CA MET A 181 -0.50 23.63 -26.85
C MET A 181 -1.68 24.59 -26.66
N ALA A 182 -2.35 24.53 -25.51
CA ALA A 182 -3.49 25.40 -25.20
C ALA A 182 -3.09 26.88 -25.13
N ILE A 183 -1.95 27.21 -24.52
CA ILE A 183 -1.42 28.58 -24.45
C ILE A 183 -1.09 29.10 -25.85
N ALA A 184 -0.44 28.29 -26.68
CA ALA A 184 -0.10 28.66 -28.06
C ALA A 184 -1.36 28.93 -28.92
N ILE A 185 -2.40 28.10 -28.78
CA ILE A 185 -3.69 28.31 -29.45
C ILE A 185 -4.37 29.57 -28.91
N GLY A 186 -4.32 29.78 -27.59
CA GLY A 186 -4.96 30.93 -26.96
C GLY A 186 -4.34 32.26 -27.37
N GLY A 187 -3.01 32.30 -27.52
CA GLY A 187 -2.30 33.45 -28.04
C GLY A 187 -2.57 33.70 -29.53
N TRP A 188 -2.61 32.64 -30.36
CA TRP A 188 -3.01 32.77 -31.77
C TRP A 188 -4.44 33.28 -31.96
N ARG A 189 -5.37 32.90 -31.06
CA ARG A 189 -6.75 33.39 -31.06
C ARG A 189 -6.94 34.76 -30.40
N GLY A 190 -5.91 35.31 -29.77
CA GLY A 190 -5.95 36.63 -29.12
C GLY A 190 -6.74 36.68 -27.82
N TYR A 191 -6.80 35.59 -27.05
CA TYR A 191 -7.42 35.63 -25.72
C TYR A 191 -6.64 36.55 -24.77
N ASP A 192 -7.38 37.24 -23.91
CA ASP A 192 -6.80 38.18 -22.94
C ASP A 192 -5.82 37.47 -21.99
N GLY A 193 -4.66 38.08 -21.75
CA GLY A 193 -3.56 37.49 -20.98
C GLY A 193 -2.63 36.53 -21.74
N TYR A 194 -2.94 36.13 -22.98
CA TYR A 194 -2.13 35.17 -23.77
C TYR A 194 -1.54 35.74 -25.07
N GLN A 195 -1.76 37.03 -25.34
CA GLN A 195 -1.40 37.72 -26.60
C GLN A 195 0.10 37.72 -26.92
N GLY A 196 0.97 37.43 -25.94
CA GLY A 196 2.42 37.35 -26.13
C GLY A 196 2.91 36.02 -26.70
N PHE A 197 2.03 35.03 -26.86
CA PHE A 197 2.37 33.69 -27.33
C PHE A 197 1.72 33.41 -28.69
N GLY A 198 2.40 32.62 -29.53
CA GLY A 198 1.89 32.21 -30.84
C GLY A 198 2.13 30.73 -31.10
N LEU A 199 1.76 30.27 -32.30
CA LEU A 199 1.99 28.89 -32.73
C LEU A 199 3.50 28.55 -32.77
N ASP A 200 4.34 29.55 -33.09
CA ASP A 200 5.80 29.42 -33.08
C ASP A 200 6.37 29.32 -31.65
N SER A 201 5.67 29.83 -30.63
CA SER A 201 6.10 29.75 -29.23
C SER A 201 6.08 28.32 -28.68
N TYR A 202 5.20 27.48 -29.22
CA TYR A 202 5.17 26.05 -28.93
C TYR A 202 6.41 25.34 -29.51
N ALA A 203 6.73 25.60 -30.77
CA ALA A 203 7.90 25.02 -31.43
C ALA A 203 9.24 25.54 -30.87
N ALA A 204 9.26 26.79 -30.37
CA ALA A 204 10.43 27.42 -29.78
C ALA A 204 10.70 27.02 -28.32
N GLY A 205 9.82 26.25 -27.66
CA GLY A 205 9.98 25.85 -26.25
C GLY A 205 9.81 27.01 -25.26
N ALA A 206 9.19 28.13 -25.65
CA ALA A 206 9.06 29.31 -24.80
C ALA A 206 7.99 29.18 -23.70
N LEU A 207 7.33 28.02 -23.60
CA LEU A 207 6.17 27.75 -22.75
C LEU A 207 6.47 26.71 -21.66
N ASP A 208 7.74 26.48 -21.36
CA ASP A 208 8.16 25.48 -20.38
C ASP A 208 7.73 25.89 -18.96
N HIS A 209 6.97 25.01 -18.32
CA HIS A 209 6.56 25.12 -16.94
C HIS A 209 6.52 23.72 -16.32
N THR A 210 6.61 23.66 -15.00
CA THR A 210 6.63 22.41 -14.26
C THR A 210 5.47 22.38 -13.27
N ILE A 211 4.92 21.19 -13.06
CA ILE A 211 3.95 20.96 -11.99
C ILE A 211 4.76 20.70 -10.71
N GLY A 212 4.38 21.35 -9.61
CA GLY A 212 5.03 21.17 -8.32
C GLY A 212 4.90 19.74 -7.79
N GLU A 213 5.78 19.36 -6.88
CA GLU A 213 5.71 18.06 -6.22
C GLU A 213 4.43 17.96 -5.39
N ARG A 214 3.79 16.79 -5.47
CA ARG A 214 2.55 16.49 -4.76
C ARG A 214 2.71 15.14 -4.11
N ASP A 215 2.43 15.06 -2.82
CA ASP A 215 2.44 13.80 -2.11
C ASP A 215 1.31 12.88 -2.62
N ILE A 216 1.55 11.58 -2.58
CA ILE A 216 0.55 10.56 -2.98
C ILE A 216 -0.38 10.25 -1.81
N PHE A 217 0.20 10.13 -0.62
CA PHE A 217 -0.52 9.96 0.63
C PHE A 217 -0.38 11.23 1.47
N SER A 218 -1.45 11.63 2.15
CA SER A 218 -1.37 12.68 3.15
C SER A 218 -0.56 12.17 4.35
N THR A 219 0.56 12.81 4.66
CA THR A 219 1.27 12.59 5.92
C THR A 219 0.33 12.95 7.07
N SER A 220 0.13 12.03 8.03
CA SER A 220 -0.70 12.36 9.18
C SER A 220 0.05 13.37 10.06
N GLN A 221 -0.69 14.30 10.69
CA GLN A 221 -0.07 15.25 11.61
C GLN A 221 0.64 14.55 12.78
N MET A 222 0.19 13.35 13.15
CA MET A 222 0.83 12.51 14.16
C MET A 222 2.20 12.00 13.70
N ASP A 223 2.33 11.54 12.46
CA ASP A 223 3.62 11.09 11.92
C ASP A 223 4.62 12.26 11.88
N VAL A 224 4.16 13.46 11.50
CA VAL A 224 4.98 14.68 11.53
C VAL A 224 5.45 15.01 12.95
N LEU A 225 4.58 14.85 13.96
CA LEU A 225 4.92 15.09 15.36
C LEU A 225 5.86 14.01 15.91
N GLU A 226 5.70 12.75 15.54
CA GLU A 226 6.61 11.65 15.92
C GLU A 226 7.99 11.82 15.29
N GLN A 227 8.07 12.18 14.01
CA GLN A 227 9.33 12.50 13.35
C GLN A 227 10.03 13.69 14.02
N LYS A 228 9.28 14.74 14.36
CA LYS A 228 9.80 15.88 15.12
C LYS A 228 10.25 15.48 16.53
N ALA A 229 9.51 14.63 17.23
CA ALA A 229 9.88 14.15 18.57
C ALA A 229 11.15 13.29 18.52
N ALA A 230 11.28 12.40 17.52
CA ALA A 230 12.49 11.62 17.30
C ALA A 230 13.70 12.50 16.94
N PHE A 231 13.51 13.52 16.11
CA PHE A 231 14.52 14.53 15.81
C PHE A 231 14.99 15.25 17.08
N TRP A 232 14.07 15.76 17.89
CA TRP A 232 14.43 16.45 19.15
C TRP A 232 15.08 15.49 20.15
N LYS A 233 14.68 14.22 20.18
CA LYS A 233 15.34 13.22 21.01
C LYS A 233 16.80 13.00 20.60
N ILE A 234 17.11 12.92 19.31
CA ILE A 234 18.50 12.82 18.82
C ILE A 234 19.30 14.07 19.20
N VAL A 235 18.70 15.26 19.08
CA VAL A 235 19.32 16.52 19.50
C VAL A 235 19.57 16.57 21.00
N LEU A 236 18.65 16.06 21.83
CA LEU A 236 18.77 15.98 23.29
C LEU A 236 19.78 14.91 23.74
N ASP A 237 19.79 13.74 23.09
CA ASP A 237 20.74 12.65 23.37
C ASP A 237 22.18 13.05 22.95
N ALA A 238 22.32 13.86 21.88
CA ALA A 238 23.56 14.54 21.51
C ALA A 238 23.89 15.74 22.42
N GLY A 239 22.88 16.27 23.12
CA GLY A 239 22.92 17.45 23.99
C GLY A 239 23.52 17.24 25.38
N GLY A 240 24.11 16.07 25.66
CA GLY A 240 24.95 15.89 26.86
C GLY A 240 26.17 16.83 26.90
N ALA A 241 26.51 17.48 25.78
CA ALA A 241 27.43 18.61 25.72
C ALA A 241 26.86 19.71 24.79
N PRO A 242 26.95 21.00 25.16
CA PRO A 242 26.37 22.12 24.39
C PRO A 242 26.96 22.29 22.98
N VAL A 243 28.08 21.64 22.68
CA VAL A 243 28.73 21.65 21.36
C VAL A 243 28.12 20.61 20.39
N GLY A 244 27.45 19.57 20.91
CA GLY A 244 26.93 18.45 20.11
C GLY A 244 25.63 18.78 19.37
N SER A 245 24.71 19.49 20.01
CA SER A 245 23.40 19.85 19.41
C SER A 245 23.54 20.87 18.28
N ALA A 246 24.39 21.89 18.43
CA ALA A 246 24.64 22.90 17.41
C ALA A 246 25.35 22.33 16.16
N ALA A 247 26.27 21.38 16.34
CA ALA A 247 26.95 20.71 15.23
C ALA A 247 25.98 19.84 14.40
N VAL A 248 25.11 19.07 15.08
CA VAL A 248 24.08 18.24 14.42
C VAL A 248 23.06 19.10 13.66
N LEU A 249 22.68 20.26 14.21
CA LEU A 249 21.76 21.18 13.54
C LEU A 249 22.38 21.88 12.32
N ARG A 250 23.68 22.19 12.35
CA ARG A 250 24.44 22.71 11.19
C ARG A 250 24.59 21.67 10.08
N ASP A 251 24.90 20.43 10.42
CA ASP A 251 25.03 19.35 9.43
C ASP A 251 23.70 19.05 8.71
N LEU A 252 22.57 19.36 9.35
CA LEU A 252 21.22 19.25 8.77
C LEU A 252 20.77 20.51 8.02
N GLY A 253 21.68 21.47 7.81
CA GLY A 253 21.46 22.63 6.94
C GLY A 253 20.61 23.74 7.56
N TRP A 254 20.50 23.80 8.89
CA TRP A 254 19.82 24.91 9.55
C TRP A 254 20.72 26.14 9.56
N ASP A 255 20.13 27.29 9.24
CA ASP A 255 20.83 28.57 9.27
C ASP A 255 21.21 28.93 10.71
N ASP A 256 22.39 29.54 10.88
CA ASP A 256 22.96 29.89 12.19
C ASP A 256 22.02 30.77 13.02
N ALA A 257 21.19 31.59 12.36
CA ALA A 257 20.16 32.40 12.99
C ALA A 257 19.06 31.57 13.67
N LYS A 258 18.62 30.47 13.04
CA LYS A 258 17.59 29.57 13.61
C LYS A 258 18.17 28.70 14.72
N ILE A 259 19.44 28.35 14.63
CA ILE A 259 20.15 27.61 15.68
C ILE A 259 20.28 28.48 16.94
N LEU A 260 20.59 29.77 16.77
CA LEU A 260 20.68 30.71 17.89
C LEU A 260 19.33 30.98 18.55
N GLU A 261 18.25 31.08 17.78
CA GLU A 261 16.89 31.25 18.31
C GLU A 261 16.44 30.04 19.14
N GLN A 262 16.84 28.82 18.75
CA GLN A 262 16.34 27.59 19.37
C GLN A 262 17.24 27.02 20.48
N ILE A 263 18.55 27.28 20.45
CA ILE A 263 19.50 26.89 21.51
C ILE A 263 19.75 28.05 22.49
N GLY A 264 19.67 29.30 22.02
CA GLY A 264 19.94 30.50 22.83
C GLY A 264 18.97 30.68 23.99
N ASP A 265 17.83 29.99 24.00
CA ASP A 265 16.88 29.97 25.12
C ASP A 265 17.28 28.98 26.25
N THR A 266 18.32 28.15 26.07
CA THR A 266 18.79 27.19 27.10
C THR A 266 20.26 27.28 27.51
N ALA A 267 21.11 28.03 26.81
CA ALA A 267 22.40 28.45 27.36
C ALA A 267 22.93 29.68 26.64
N ALA A 268 23.25 30.73 27.41
CA ALA A 268 24.17 31.76 26.97
C ALA A 268 25.45 31.07 26.47
N VAL A 269 25.70 31.14 25.17
CA VAL A 269 26.95 30.73 24.55
C VAL A 269 28.05 31.62 25.14
N PRO A 270 29.07 31.09 25.84
CA PRO A 270 30.21 31.91 26.21
C PRO A 270 30.95 32.29 24.93
N ASP A 271 31.02 33.60 24.70
CA ASP A 271 31.63 34.23 23.54
C ASP A 271 33.09 33.79 23.34
N ALA A 272 33.45 33.50 22.10
CA ALA A 272 34.79 33.06 21.71
C ALA A 272 35.73 34.27 21.61
N ALA A 273 36.01 34.92 22.74
CA ALA A 273 36.98 36.01 22.82
C ALA A 273 37.55 36.20 24.24
N THR A 274 38.13 35.18 24.84
CA THR A 274 39.13 35.38 25.89
C THR A 274 40.15 34.23 25.88
N ALA A 275 41.43 34.57 25.74
CA ALA A 275 42.53 33.63 25.85
C ALA A 275 42.47 32.86 27.19
N PRO A 276 42.95 31.60 27.26
CA PRO A 276 42.85 30.81 28.48
C PRO A 276 43.68 31.45 29.59
N ALA A 277 43.03 31.87 30.68
CA ALA A 277 43.70 32.14 31.94
C ALA A 277 44.35 30.83 32.43
N PRO A 278 45.58 30.87 32.99
CA PRO A 278 46.25 29.66 33.46
C PRO A 278 45.42 28.99 34.57
N ALA A 279 45.32 27.67 34.49
CA ALA A 279 44.55 26.83 35.41
C ALA A 279 44.82 27.18 36.88
N PRO A 280 43.78 27.32 37.74
CA PRO A 280 44.01 27.34 39.17
C PRO A 280 44.59 25.99 39.60
N ASP A 281 45.59 26.03 40.47
CA ASP A 281 46.27 24.83 40.93
C ASP A 281 45.28 23.84 41.57
N ALA A 282 45.50 22.55 41.31
CA ALA A 282 44.65 21.48 41.84
C ALA A 282 44.82 21.29 43.36
N ALA A 283 45.68 22.07 44.04
CA ALA A 283 45.90 21.98 45.46
C ALA A 283 44.89 22.84 46.25
N GLY A 284 44.54 24.04 45.75
CA GLY A 284 43.55 24.93 46.36
C GLY A 284 42.12 24.38 46.32
N MET A 285 41.72 23.74 45.22
CA MET A 285 40.39 23.11 45.10
C MET A 285 40.18 21.95 46.08
N LEU A 286 41.24 21.20 46.40
CA LEU A 286 41.16 20.08 47.35
C LEU A 286 41.05 20.57 48.80
N ASP A 287 41.63 21.73 49.12
CA ASP A 287 41.52 22.34 50.45
C ASP A 287 40.16 23.05 50.64
N GLU A 288 39.59 23.67 49.60
CA GLU A 288 38.23 24.20 49.64
C GLU A 288 37.17 23.09 49.76
N VAL A 289 37.33 21.96 49.05
CA VAL A 289 36.42 20.82 49.18
C VAL A 289 36.53 20.14 50.55
N LYS A 290 37.74 20.08 51.14
CA LYS A 290 37.91 19.58 52.52
C LYS A 290 37.31 20.52 53.55
N ALA A 291 37.40 21.84 53.36
CA ALA A 291 36.76 22.83 54.22
C ALA A 291 35.22 22.70 54.16
N ALA A 292 34.65 22.61 52.95
CA ALA A 292 33.21 22.42 52.76
C ALA A 292 32.70 21.09 53.33
N MET A 293 33.46 20.00 53.21
CA MET A 293 33.09 18.71 53.81
C MET A 293 33.25 18.69 55.34
N SER A 294 34.17 19.47 55.91
CA SER A 294 34.31 19.65 57.36
C SER A 294 33.12 20.41 57.95
N GLU A 295 32.68 21.50 57.30
CA GLU A 295 31.48 22.24 57.73
C GLU A 295 30.22 21.38 57.62
N PHE A 296 30.07 20.61 56.54
CA PHE A 296 28.93 19.71 56.37
C PHE A 296 28.90 18.61 57.45
N ARG A 297 30.06 18.07 57.83
CA ARG A 297 30.17 17.04 58.88
C ARG A 297 29.94 17.62 60.27
N SER A 298 30.31 18.88 60.53
CA SER A 298 29.96 19.59 61.75
C SER A 298 28.46 19.92 61.83
N ALA A 299 27.82 20.23 60.70
CA ALA A 299 26.38 20.49 60.63
C ALA A 299 25.52 19.23 60.81
N MET A 300 25.99 18.06 60.36
CA MET A 300 25.31 16.77 60.61
C MET A 300 25.61 16.14 61.98
N GLY A 301 26.66 16.59 62.68
CA GLY A 301 27.04 16.06 64.01
C GLY A 301 26.40 16.78 65.21
N ALA A 302 25.74 17.92 65.00
CA ALA A 302 25.09 18.70 66.05
C ALA A 302 23.55 18.48 66.13
N GLY A 303 23.05 17.47 65.42
CA GLY A 303 21.63 17.10 65.35
C GLY A 303 21.35 15.66 65.80
N ALA A 304 22.02 15.20 66.87
CA ALA A 304 21.72 13.97 67.60
C ALA A 304 21.68 14.26 69.10
#